data_AF-A0A246BHN1-F1
#
_entry.id   AF-A0A246BHN1-F1
#
_cell.length_a   1.000
_cell.length_b   1.000
_cell.length_c   1.000
_cell.angle_alpha   90.00
_cell.angle_beta   90.00
_cell.angle_gamma   90.00
#
_symmetry.space_group_name_H-M   'P 1'
#
loop_
_entity.id
_entity.type
_entity.pdbx_description
1 polymer ?
#
loop_
_entity_poly.entity_id
_entity_poly.type
_entity_poly.pdbx_seq_one_letter_code
_entity_poly.pdbx_strand_id
1 'polypeptide(L)'
;MCHSFSLLNSDGQQRRVLRCTCGSLHVLWHALSLSLNHQEFAQLSALLASSDPHGDAPTGRWQRGDWELRRTDHAAQLWCGPAGLTFTPGDFQAFRALIHGVTLPPTPAAPGTAMHLN
;
A
#
# COMPACT_ATOMS: atom_id res chain seq x y z
N MET A 1 -15.78 16.27 -7.07
CA MET A 1 -15.04 15.27 -7.87
C MET A 1 -13.55 15.56 -7.70
N CYS A 2 -12.73 14.53 -7.67
CA CYS A 2 -11.27 14.65 -7.53
C CYS A 2 -10.67 14.95 -8.91
N HIS A 3 -10.04 16.10 -9.09
CA HIS A 3 -9.66 16.56 -10.45
C HIS A 3 -8.15 16.67 -10.69
N SER A 4 -7.33 16.69 -9.63
CA SER A 4 -5.89 16.90 -9.77
C SER A 4 -5.11 15.82 -9.03
N PHE A 5 -4.10 15.29 -9.71
CA PHE A 5 -3.20 14.27 -9.21
C PHE A 5 -1.76 14.78 -9.24
N SER A 6 -1.03 14.54 -8.16
CA SER A 6 0.42 14.74 -8.10
C SER A 6 1.10 13.38 -8.14
N LEU A 7 2.09 13.21 -9.02
CA LEU A 7 2.88 11.97 -9.08
C LEU A 7 3.78 11.88 -7.85
N LEU A 8 3.71 10.77 -7.11
CA LEU A 8 4.59 10.49 -5.97
C LEU A 8 5.74 9.55 -6.35
N ASN A 9 5.45 8.49 -7.11
CA ASN A 9 6.45 7.56 -7.60
C ASN A 9 5.98 6.90 -8.91
N SER A 10 6.92 6.46 -9.74
CA SER A 10 6.63 5.85 -11.05
C SER A 10 7.69 4.82 -11.44
N ASP A 11 7.23 3.71 -12.00
CA ASP A 11 8.03 2.75 -12.77
C ASP A 11 7.41 2.62 -14.17
N GLY A 12 7.52 3.70 -14.95
CA GLY A 12 6.88 3.80 -16.26
C GLY A 12 5.40 4.14 -16.23
N GLN A 13 4.74 4.04 -17.39
CA GLN A 13 3.42 4.64 -17.59
C GLN A 13 2.28 3.86 -16.89
N GLN A 14 2.44 2.57 -16.66
CA GLN A 14 1.39 1.71 -16.10
C GLN A 14 1.56 1.41 -14.61
N ARG A 15 2.64 1.91 -13.98
CA ARG A 15 2.99 1.60 -12.59
C ARG A 15 3.31 2.90 -11.87
N ARG A 16 2.34 3.47 -11.16
CA ARG A 16 2.47 4.80 -10.55
C ARG A 16 1.73 4.88 -9.24
N VAL A 17 2.25 5.71 -8.34
CA VAL A 17 1.53 6.16 -7.17
C VAL A 17 1.26 7.65 -7.31
N LEU A 18 -0.02 8.01 -7.23
CA LEU A 18 -0.49 9.39 -7.36
C LEU A 18 -1.12 9.83 -6.04
N ARG A 19 -0.96 11.10 -5.68
CA ARG A 19 -1.73 11.74 -4.62
C ARG A 19 -2.83 12.57 -5.21
N CYS A 20 -4.05 12.29 -4.80
CA CYS A 20 -5.21 13.10 -5.12
C CYS A 20 -5.29 14.32 -4.17
N THR A 21 -5.87 15.43 -4.63
CA THR A 21 -6.15 16.60 -3.78
C THR A 21 -7.07 16.31 -2.60
N CYS A 22 -7.88 15.26 -2.63
CA CYS A 22 -8.66 14.81 -1.47
C CYS A 22 -7.81 14.10 -0.40
N GLY A 23 -6.52 13.86 -0.66
CA GLY A 23 -5.62 13.16 0.24
C GLY A 23 -5.52 11.65 0.01
N SER A 24 -6.37 11.07 -0.84
CA SER A 24 -6.26 9.66 -1.24
C SER A 24 -5.03 9.42 -2.13
N LEU A 25 -4.47 8.22 -2.01
CA LEU A 25 -3.36 7.71 -2.78
C LEU A 25 -3.89 6.71 -3.81
N HIS A 26 -3.55 6.92 -5.07
CA HIS A 26 -3.94 6.04 -6.15
C HIS A 26 -2.74 5.22 -6.59
N VAL A 27 -2.81 3.90 -6.39
CA VAL A 27 -1.80 2.96 -6.86
C VAL A 27 -2.31 2.36 -8.17
N LEU A 28 -1.64 2.70 -9.26
CA LEU A 28 -1.87 2.15 -10.59
C LEU A 28 -0.86 1.04 -10.84
N TRP A 29 -1.34 -0.15 -11.19
CA TRP A 29 -0.53 -1.30 -11.54
C TRP A 29 -1.14 -2.06 -12.73
N HIS A 30 -0.63 -1.80 -13.93
CA HIS A 30 -1.21 -2.32 -15.18
C HIS A 30 -2.69 -1.92 -15.32
N ALA A 31 -3.62 -2.89 -15.29
CA ALA A 31 -5.06 -2.66 -15.36
C ALA A 31 -5.70 -2.39 -13.98
N LEU A 32 -4.94 -2.55 -12.90
CA LEU A 32 -5.42 -2.31 -11.55
C LEU A 32 -5.30 -0.83 -11.17
N SER A 33 -6.34 -0.31 -10.53
CA SER A 33 -6.32 0.96 -9.83
C SER A 33 -6.87 0.78 -8.41
N LEU A 34 -6.03 1.01 -7.40
CA LEU A 34 -6.41 1.03 -5.99
C LEU A 34 -6.47 2.47 -5.50
N SER A 35 -7.53 2.83 -4.79
CA SER A 35 -7.64 4.12 -4.10
C SER A 35 -7.57 3.87 -2.60
N LEU A 36 -6.49 4.34 -1.98
CA LEU A 36 -6.15 4.09 -0.58
C LEU A 36 -6.11 5.41 0.19
N ASN A 37 -6.54 5.41 1.44
CA ASN A 37 -6.21 6.48 2.37
C ASN A 37 -4.76 6.31 2.90
N HIS A 38 -4.27 7.28 3.69
CA HIS A 38 -2.90 7.23 4.22
C HIS A 38 -2.66 6.02 5.14
N GLN A 39 -3.66 5.62 5.93
CA GLN A 39 -3.56 4.47 6.83
C GLN A 39 -3.49 3.16 6.03
N GLU A 40 -4.35 2.98 5.05
CA GLU A 40 -4.37 1.79 4.18
C GLU A 40 -3.05 1.64 3.41
N PHE A 41 -2.50 2.76 2.92
CA PHE A 41 -1.20 2.75 2.25
C PHE A 41 -0.05 2.43 3.21
N ALA A 42 -0.08 2.97 4.42
CA ALA A 42 0.93 2.66 5.45
C ALA A 42 0.87 1.17 5.85
N GLN A 43 -0.32 0.60 6.00
CA GLN A 43 -0.53 -0.82 6.27
C GLN A 43 0.01 -1.70 5.13
N LEU A 44 -0.27 -1.35 3.87
CA LEU A 44 0.29 -2.03 2.71
C LEU A 44 1.83 -1.95 2.69
N SER A 45 2.40 -0.76 2.88
CA SER A 45 3.85 -0.56 2.89
C SER A 45 4.53 -1.38 3.98
N ALA A 46 3.94 -1.40 5.19
CA ALA A 46 4.42 -2.21 6.30
C ALA A 46 4.35 -3.72 6.01
N LEU A 47 3.23 -4.21 5.46
CA LEU A 47 3.07 -5.61 5.06
C LEU A 47 4.13 -6.04 4.03
N LEU A 48 4.41 -5.18 3.05
CA LEU A 48 5.44 -5.43 2.03
C LEU A 48 6.87 -5.36 2.60
N ALA A 49 7.07 -4.68 3.73
CA ALA A 49 8.35 -4.63 4.43
C ALA A 49 8.57 -5.84 5.35
N SER A 50 7.53 -6.29 6.06
CA SER A 50 7.58 -7.39 7.03
C SER A 50 7.47 -8.78 6.39
N SER A 51 7.18 -8.87 5.10
CA SER A 51 7.02 -10.15 4.40
C SER A 51 8.37 -10.78 4.11
N ASP A 52 8.89 -11.50 5.09
CA ASP A 52 9.95 -12.49 4.89
C ASP A 52 9.44 -13.63 3.99
N PRO A 53 10.24 -14.17 3.07
CA PRO A 53 9.83 -15.30 2.23
C PRO A 53 9.57 -16.59 3.02
N HIS A 54 9.96 -16.64 4.31
CA HIS A 54 9.89 -17.81 5.18
C HIS A 54 9.01 -17.60 6.43
N GLY A 55 8.30 -16.46 6.52
CA GLY A 55 7.49 -16.14 7.69
C GLY A 55 6.11 -16.78 7.61
N ASP A 56 5.76 -17.58 8.62
CA ASP A 56 4.44 -18.19 8.79
C ASP A 56 3.32 -17.16 8.58
N ALA A 57 2.32 -17.52 7.77
CA ALA A 57 1.13 -16.70 7.59
C ALA A 57 0.45 -16.49 8.96
N PRO A 58 0.12 -15.26 9.36
CA PRO A 58 -0.53 -15.01 10.65
C PRO A 58 -1.85 -15.78 10.74
N THR A 59 -2.01 -16.70 11.67
CA THR A 59 -3.24 -17.51 11.84
C THR A 59 -4.36 -16.75 12.60
N GLY A 60 -4.39 -15.43 12.53
CA GLY A 60 -5.37 -14.59 13.22
C GLY A 60 -6.72 -14.53 12.50
N ARG A 61 -7.81 -14.24 13.23
CA ARG A 61 -9.12 -13.94 12.63
C ARG A 61 -9.06 -12.60 11.89
N TRP A 62 -9.09 -12.68 10.56
CA TRP A 62 -9.05 -11.57 9.62
C TRP A 62 -10.35 -10.74 9.63
N GLN A 63 -10.23 -9.41 9.63
CA GLN A 63 -11.34 -8.49 9.43
C GLN A 63 -11.45 -8.08 7.96
N ARG A 64 -12.66 -7.74 7.53
CA ARG A 64 -12.94 -7.29 6.16
C ARG A 64 -12.26 -5.92 5.95
N GLY A 65 -11.23 -5.88 5.10
CA GLY A 65 -10.40 -4.69 4.87
C GLY A 65 -8.92 -4.89 5.21
N ASP A 66 -8.57 -6.03 5.82
CA ASP A 66 -7.18 -6.36 6.08
C ASP A 66 -6.46 -6.78 4.80
N TRP A 67 -5.23 -6.29 4.66
CA TRP A 67 -4.32 -6.74 3.61
C TRP A 67 -3.80 -8.13 3.95
N GLU A 68 -3.85 -9.03 2.98
CA GLU A 68 -3.26 -10.36 3.09
C GLU A 68 -2.20 -10.53 2.01
N LEU A 69 -1.01 -10.99 2.40
CA LEU A 69 0.07 -11.32 1.48
C LEU A 69 0.48 -12.76 1.68
N ARG A 70 0.25 -13.61 0.69
CA ARG A 70 0.78 -14.97 0.63
C ARG A 70 1.95 -15.01 -0.34
N ARG A 71 3.01 -15.71 0.04
CA ARG A 71 4.17 -15.92 -0.82
C ARG A 71 4.43 -17.41 -0.97
N THR A 72 4.74 -17.81 -2.19
CA THR A 72 5.28 -19.12 -2.53
C THR A 72 6.57 -18.91 -3.30
N ASP A 73 7.30 -20.00 -3.58
CA ASP A 73 8.53 -19.93 -4.38
C ASP A 73 8.31 -19.41 -5.81
N HIS A 74 7.06 -19.43 -6.29
CA HIS A 74 6.72 -19.11 -7.67
C HIS A 74 5.79 -17.90 -7.82
N ALA A 75 5.15 -17.44 -6.74
CA ALA A 75 4.19 -16.36 -6.81
C ALA A 75 4.08 -15.58 -5.50
N ALA A 76 3.62 -14.35 -5.61
CA ALA A 76 3.08 -13.60 -4.48
C ALA A 76 1.61 -13.29 -4.74
N GLN A 77 0.77 -13.37 -3.71
CA GLN A 77 -0.65 -13.06 -3.80
C GLN A 77 -0.98 -12.00 -2.77
N LEU A 78 -1.44 -10.83 -3.22
CA LEU A 78 -1.85 -9.71 -2.36
C LEU A 78 -3.36 -9.53 -2.44
N TRP A 79 -4.04 -9.60 -1.32
CA TRP A 79 -5.48 -9.48 -1.22
C TRP A 79 -5.87 -8.29 -0.35
N CYS A 80 -6.98 -7.65 -0.70
CA CYS A 80 -7.63 -6.59 0.07
C CYS A 80 -9.13 -6.88 0.06
N GLY A 81 -9.62 -7.55 1.10
CA GLY A 81 -10.99 -8.09 1.11
C GLY A 81 -11.18 -9.13 0.00
N PRO A 82 -12.22 -9.01 -0.87
CA PRO A 82 -12.49 -10.00 -1.92
C PRO A 82 -11.61 -9.83 -3.18
N ALA A 83 -10.88 -8.72 -3.30
CA ALA A 83 -10.03 -8.45 -4.45
C ALA A 83 -8.62 -8.97 -4.18
N GLY A 84 -8.07 -9.73 -5.13
CA GLY A 84 -6.74 -10.31 -5.04
C GLY A 84 -5.93 -10.11 -6.32
N LEU A 85 -4.62 -9.96 -6.16
CA LEU A 85 -3.63 -9.89 -7.23
C LEU A 85 -2.68 -11.05 -7.07
N THR A 86 -2.28 -11.65 -8.19
CA THR A 86 -1.20 -12.64 -8.22
C THR A 86 -0.06 -12.06 -9.06
N PHE A 87 1.14 -12.12 -8.50
CA PHE A 87 2.36 -11.60 -9.09
C PHE A 87 3.33 -12.74 -9.38
N THR A 88 4.12 -12.59 -10.44
CA THR A 88 5.37 -13.33 -10.58
C THR A 88 6.40 -12.77 -9.59
N PRO A 89 7.50 -13.48 -9.28
CA PRO A 89 8.49 -12.99 -8.33
C PRO A 89 9.10 -11.63 -8.73
N GLY A 90 9.42 -11.46 -10.00
CA GLY A 90 9.96 -10.20 -10.53
C GLY A 90 8.93 -9.06 -10.52
N ASP A 91 7.68 -9.35 -10.86
CA ASP A 91 6.60 -8.35 -10.82
C ASP A 91 6.29 -7.91 -9.38
N PHE A 92 6.33 -8.85 -8.43
CA PHE A 92 6.18 -8.55 -7.01
C PHE A 92 7.31 -7.66 -6.48
N GLN A 93 8.55 -7.92 -6.88
CA GLN A 93 9.69 -7.08 -6.50
C GLN A 93 9.54 -5.66 -7.03
N ALA A 94 9.10 -5.51 -8.29
CA ALA A 94 8.83 -4.21 -8.88
C ALA A 94 7.67 -3.49 -8.15
N PHE A 95 6.61 -4.21 -7.79
CA PHE A 95 5.49 -3.66 -7.03
C PHE A 95 5.94 -3.16 -5.66
N ARG A 96 6.72 -3.98 -4.94
CA ARG A 96 7.29 -3.61 -3.64
C ARG A 96 8.18 -2.37 -3.75
N ALA A 97 9.06 -2.32 -4.75
CA ALA A 97 9.93 -1.17 -4.99
C ALA A 97 9.13 0.12 -5.28
N LEU A 98 8.06 0.02 -6.07
CA LEU A 98 7.16 1.15 -6.34
C LEU A 98 6.53 1.69 -5.06
N ILE A 99 5.99 0.82 -4.20
CA ILE A 99 5.35 1.24 -2.95
C ILE A 99 6.37 1.82 -1.97
N HIS A 100 7.52 1.17 -1.79
CA HIS A 100 8.55 1.61 -0.84
C HIS A 100 9.31 2.87 -1.30
N GLY A 101 9.30 3.17 -2.60
CA GLY A 101 9.85 4.43 -3.11
C GLY A 101 8.98 5.66 -2.84
N VAL A 102 7.76 5.50 -2.30
CA VAL A 102 6.89 6.61 -1.93
C VAL A 102 7.27 7.14 -0.55
N THR A 103 7.74 8.38 -0.51
CA THR A 103 7.88 9.12 0.76
C THR A 103 6.63 9.97 0.96
N LEU A 104 5.80 9.62 1.94
CA LEU A 104 4.68 10.45 2.33
C LEU A 104 5.16 11.49 3.35
N PRO A 105 4.75 12.77 3.21
CA PRO A 105 4.95 13.72 4.30
C PRO A 105 4.23 13.18 5.55
N PRO A 106 4.79 13.38 6.75
CA PRO A 106 4.14 12.94 7.98
C PRO A 106 2.74 13.54 8.03
N THR A 107 1.73 12.70 8.28
CA THR A 107 0.37 13.16 8.50
C THR A 107 0.42 14.18 9.64
N PRO A 108 -0.04 15.43 9.45
CA PRO A 108 -0.05 16.39 10.53
C PRO A 108 -0.81 15.76 11.71
N ALA A 109 -0.15 15.71 12.87
CA ALA A 109 -0.81 15.28 14.09
C ALA A 109 -2.10 16.09 14.24
N ALA A 110 -3.22 15.41 14.52
CA ALA A 110 -4.48 16.09 14.73
C ALA A 110 -4.26 17.24 15.74
N PRO A 111 -4.74 18.47 15.45
CA PRO A 111 -4.57 19.58 16.38
C PRO A 111 -5.39 19.27 17.64
N GLY A 112 -4.75 18.77 18.68
CA GLY A 112 -5.49 18.36 19.88
C GLY A 112 -4.73 17.62 20.98
N THR A 113 -3.40 17.58 20.99
CA THR A 113 -2.65 17.02 22.12
C THR A 113 -1.61 18.02 22.64
N ALA A 114 -2.06 19.24 22.91
CA ALA A 114 -1.42 20.04 23.95
C ALA A 114 -1.71 19.37 25.29
N MET A 115 -0.87 18.40 25.69
CA MET A 115 -0.79 18.00 27.09
C MET A 115 -0.27 19.22 27.86
N HIS A 116 -1.20 19.98 28.44
CA HIS A 116 -0.89 20.92 29.50
C HIS A 116 -0.39 20.09 30.69
N LEU A 117 0.92 20.08 30.92
CA LEU A 117 1.49 19.65 32.18
C LEU A 117 1.39 20.84 33.14
N ASN A 118 0.53 20.72 34.15
CA ASN A 118 0.59 21.50 35.38
C ASN A 118 1.35 20.70 36.43
#